data_AF-A0ABD1TPX9-F1
#
_entry.id   AF-A0ABD1TPX9-F1
#
_cell.length_a   1.000
_cell.length_b   1.000
_cell.length_c   1.000
_cell.angle_alpha   90.00
_cell.angle_beta   90.00
_cell.angle_gamma   90.00
#
_symmetry.space_group_name_H-M   'P 1'
#
loop_
_entity.id
_entity.type
_entity.pdbx_description
1 polymer ?
#
loop_
_entity_poly.entity_id
_entity_poly.type
_entity_poly.pdbx_seq_one_letter_code
_entity_poly.pdbx_strand_id
1 'polypeptide(L)'
;MMPNLKKLKIRFHHSFAELLSFCINKFIHLHQLEDLNCFFTDKFDTKYPLLENFHLPPTLKRLTLNGCILSWKSMAIIGSMPNLEVLNLKFFTYDGSAWEPIEGNFCN
;
A
#
# COMPACT_ATOMS: atom_id res chain seq x y z
N MET A 1 -15.32 -16.03 -12.20
CA MET A 1 -14.06 -16.77 -12.02
C MET A 1 -13.06 -15.80 -11.41
N MET A 2 -12.51 -16.09 -10.23
CA MET A 2 -11.54 -15.20 -9.58
C MET A 2 -10.12 -15.60 -9.96
N PRO A 3 -9.24 -14.63 -10.29
CA PRO A 3 -7.90 -14.93 -10.79
C PRO A 3 -6.99 -15.51 -9.69
N ASN A 4 -6.22 -16.55 -10.03
CA ASN A 4 -5.17 -17.15 -9.18
C ASN A 4 -3.89 -16.29 -9.15
N LEU A 5 -4.05 -14.97 -9.15
CA LEU A 5 -2.94 -14.04 -9.30
C LEU A 5 -2.16 -13.92 -7.99
N LYS A 6 -0.90 -14.37 -8.00
CA LYS A 6 0.00 -14.30 -6.84
C LYS A 6 0.83 -13.02 -6.75
N LYS A 7 1.12 -12.39 -7.89
CA LYS A 7 1.96 -11.20 -7.97
C LYS A 7 1.34 -10.16 -8.88
N LEU A 8 1.29 -8.92 -8.40
CA LEU A 8 0.71 -7.80 -9.14
C LEU A 8 1.63 -6.59 -9.05
N LYS A 9 2.00 -6.04 -10.21
CA LYS A 9 2.75 -4.79 -10.32
C LYS A 9 1.92 -3.80 -11.11
N ILE A 10 1.69 -2.63 -10.54
CA ILE A 10 0.86 -1.59 -11.13
C ILE A 10 1.63 -0.28 -11.13
N ARG A 11 1.52 0.44 -12.24
CA ARG A 11 1.99 1.81 -12.38
C ARG A 11 0.79 2.74 -12.48
N PHE A 12 0.72 3.71 -11.58
CA PHE A 12 -0.29 4.74 -11.54
C PHE A 12 0.29 6.05 -12.04
N HIS A 13 -0.40 6.66 -13.01
CA HIS A 13 -0.15 8.04 -13.43
C HIS A 13 -1.02 9.00 -12.61
N HIS A 14 -0.50 10.20 -12.36
CA HIS A 14 -1.12 11.20 -11.48
C HIS A 14 -2.53 11.61 -11.88
N SER A 15 -2.86 11.55 -13.18
CA SER A 15 -4.20 11.82 -13.70
C SER A 15 -5.29 10.88 -13.18
N PHE A 16 -4.95 9.87 -12.36
CA PHE A 16 -5.87 8.87 -11.85
C PHE A 16 -5.88 8.78 -10.31
N ALA A 17 -5.44 9.82 -9.59
CA ALA A 17 -5.46 9.83 -8.13
C ALA A 17 -6.85 9.50 -7.54
N GLU A 18 -7.93 9.99 -8.16
CA GLU A 18 -9.31 9.68 -7.75
C GLU A 18 -9.66 8.20 -7.98
N LEU A 19 -9.22 7.60 -9.10
CA LEU A 19 -9.45 6.18 -9.40
C LEU A 19 -8.61 5.26 -8.53
N LEU A 20 -7.54 5.77 -7.90
CA LEU A 20 -6.64 4.96 -7.10
C LEU A 20 -7.38 4.27 -5.95
N SER A 21 -8.13 5.06 -5.17
CA SER A 21 -8.97 4.55 -4.08
C SER A 21 -9.94 3.46 -4.55
N PHE A 22 -10.53 3.64 -5.73
CA PHE A 22 -11.43 2.67 -6.34
C PHE A 22 -10.71 1.39 -6.78
N CYS A 23 -9.55 1.50 -7.41
CA CYS A 23 -8.78 0.37 -7.91
C CYS A 23 -8.25 -0.52 -6.78
N ILE A 24 -7.73 0.08 -5.71
CA ILE A 24 -7.16 -0.69 -4.60
C ILE A 24 -8.19 -1.47 -3.83
N ASN A 25 -9.38 -0.91 -3.62
CA ASN A 25 -10.45 -1.65 -2.94
C ASN A 25 -10.87 -2.91 -3.69
N LYS A 26 -10.52 -3.05 -4.97
CA LYS A 26 -10.73 -4.29 -5.72
C LYS A 26 -9.66 -5.36 -5.42
N PHE A 27 -8.50 -5.00 -4.88
CA PHE A 27 -7.42 -5.95 -4.61
C PHE A 27 -7.74 -6.91 -3.47
N ILE A 28 -8.67 -6.57 -2.57
CA ILE A 28 -9.14 -7.49 -1.53
C ILE A 28 -9.72 -8.79 -2.11
N HIS A 29 -10.26 -8.74 -3.33
CA HIS A 29 -10.81 -9.91 -4.03
C HIS A 29 -9.73 -10.81 -4.66
N LEU A 30 -8.46 -10.38 -4.64
CA LEU A 30 -7.32 -11.18 -5.11
C LEU A 30 -6.79 -12.03 -3.96
N HIS A 31 -7.55 -13.04 -3.52
CA HIS A 31 -7.25 -13.80 -2.31
C HIS A 31 -5.93 -14.58 -2.33
N GLN A 32 -5.34 -14.83 -3.50
CA GLN A 32 -4.04 -15.49 -3.64
C GLN A 32 -2.88 -14.52 -3.80
N LEU A 33 -3.13 -13.20 -3.70
CA LEU A 33 -2.10 -12.19 -3.91
C LEU A 33 -1.11 -12.15 -2.75
N GLU A 34 0.14 -12.49 -3.04
CA GLU A 34 1.23 -12.55 -2.06
C GLU A 34 2.21 -11.37 -2.24
N ASP A 35 2.30 -10.79 -3.44
CA ASP A 35 3.24 -9.70 -3.76
C ASP A 35 2.54 -8.58 -4.52
N LEU A 36 2.49 -7.39 -3.92
CA LEU A 36 1.92 -6.18 -4.52
C LEU A 36 2.99 -5.11 -4.64
N ASN A 37 3.12 -4.57 -5.84
CA ASN A 37 4.01 -3.46 -6.13
C ASN A 37 3.26 -2.31 -6.81
N CYS A 38 3.17 -1.18 -6.13
CA CYS A 38 2.54 0.03 -6.62
C CYS A 38 3.62 1.08 -6.91
N PHE A 39 3.70 1.50 -8.17
CA PHE A 39 4.57 2.56 -8.63
C PHE A 39 3.77 3.79 -9.00
N PHE A 40 4.21 4.94 -8.50
CA PHE A 40 3.56 6.21 -8.73
C PHE A 40 4.55 7.16 -9.40
N THR A 41 4.21 7.64 -10.60
CA THR A 41 5.18 8.27 -11.50
C THR A 41 5.41 9.75 -11.25
N ASP A 42 4.42 10.46 -10.72
CA ASP A 42 4.50 11.91 -10.55
C ASP A 42 4.37 12.28 -9.07
N LYS A 43 4.92 13.45 -8.70
CA LYS A 43 4.78 13.99 -7.34
C LYS A 43 3.29 14.14 -7.07
N PHE A 44 2.75 13.31 -6.18
CA PHE A 44 1.41 13.56 -5.68
C PHE A 44 1.42 14.90 -4.97
N ASP A 45 0.45 15.73 -5.33
CA ASP A 45 0.10 16.86 -4.52
C ASP A 45 -0.24 16.31 -3.13
N THR A 46 0.40 16.84 -2.10
CA THR A 46 0.39 16.35 -0.70
C THR A 46 -1.00 16.32 -0.06
N LYS A 47 -2.04 16.73 -0.79
CA LYS A 47 -3.42 16.90 -0.33
C LYS A 47 -4.22 15.60 -0.20
N TYR A 48 -3.77 14.50 -0.78
CA TYR A 48 -4.51 13.24 -0.73
C TYR A 48 -3.63 12.14 -0.12
N PRO A 49 -3.78 11.83 1.18
CA PRO A 49 -3.18 10.63 1.73
C PRO A 49 -3.81 9.43 1.01
N LEU A 50 -3.07 8.89 0.05
CA LEU A 50 -3.57 7.95 -0.95
C LEU A 50 -4.17 6.69 -0.34
N LEU A 51 -3.81 6.39 0.92
CA LEU A 51 -4.05 5.09 1.53
C LEU A 51 -4.89 5.12 2.83
N GLU A 52 -5.71 6.14 3.09
CA GLU A 52 -6.51 6.16 4.33
C GLU A 52 -7.53 5.01 4.44
N ASN A 53 -7.86 4.32 3.33
CA ASN A 53 -8.84 3.24 3.28
C ASN A 53 -8.35 2.01 2.47
N PHE A 54 -7.07 1.66 2.57
CA PHE A 54 -6.55 0.48 1.87
C PHE A 54 -7.06 -0.82 2.49
N HIS A 55 -7.82 -1.58 1.70
CA HIS A 55 -8.19 -2.95 2.02
C HIS A 55 -7.31 -3.92 1.22
N LEU A 56 -6.15 -4.25 1.77
CA LEU A 56 -5.23 -5.23 1.17
C LEU A 56 -5.65 -6.66 1.54
N PRO A 57 -5.41 -7.64 0.65
CA PRO A 57 -5.66 -9.03 0.96
C PRO A 57 -4.75 -9.48 2.13
N PRO A 58 -5.26 -10.22 3.11
CA PRO A 58 -4.49 -10.66 4.28
C PRO A 58 -3.37 -11.66 3.92
N THR A 59 -3.39 -12.23 2.72
CA THR A 59 -2.39 -13.16 2.19
C THR A 59 -1.12 -12.48 1.68
N LEU A 60 -1.10 -11.15 1.66
CA LEU A 60 0.04 -10.38 1.16
C LEU A 60 1.27 -10.55 2.07
N LYS A 61 2.35 -11.01 1.46
CA LYS A 61 3.68 -11.19 2.09
C LYS A 61 4.64 -10.05 1.78
N ARG A 62 4.49 -9.43 0.61
CA ARG A 62 5.35 -8.34 0.17
C ARG A 62 4.52 -7.16 -0.32
N LEU A 63 4.81 -6.00 0.23
CA LEU A 63 4.26 -4.73 -0.21
C LEU A 63 5.41 -3.80 -0.63
N THR A 64 5.39 -3.36 -1.89
CA THR A 64 6.28 -2.32 -2.38
C THR A 64 5.48 -1.10 -2.80
N LEU A 65 5.83 0.03 -2.21
CA LEU A 65 5.19 1.32 -2.43
C LEU A 65 6.26 2.31 -2.89
N ASN A 66 6.10 2.86 -4.09
CA ASN A 66 7.07 3.76 -4.69
C ASN A 66 6.42 5.07 -5.14
N GLY A 67 6.79 6.20 -4.53
CA GLY A 67 6.29 7.51 -4.93
C GLY A 67 4.96 7.90 -4.31
N CYS A 68 4.60 7.40 -3.12
CA CYS A 68 3.33 7.69 -2.45
C CYS A 68 3.50 8.09 -0.99
N ILE A 69 2.85 9.17 -0.56
CA ILE A 69 2.90 9.64 0.83
C ILE A 69 1.97 8.80 1.71
N LEU A 70 2.50 8.27 2.81
CA LEU A 70 1.77 7.48 3.80
C LEU A 70 1.52 8.30 5.07
N SER A 71 0.29 8.24 5.57
CA SER A 71 -0.01 8.70 6.93
C SER A 71 0.37 7.63 7.95
N TRP A 72 0.56 8.02 9.22
CA TRP A 72 0.78 7.07 10.31
C TRP A 72 -0.37 6.07 10.47
N LYS A 73 -1.61 6.50 10.19
CA LYS A 73 -2.78 5.61 10.18
C LYS A 73 -2.64 4.51 9.12
N SER A 74 -2.18 4.84 7.91
CA SER A 74 -1.93 3.84 6.86
C SER A 74 -0.78 2.90 7.24
N MET A 75 0.29 3.43 7.85
CA MET A 75 1.39 2.61 8.37
C MET A 75 0.92 1.63 9.45
N ALA A 76 -0.04 2.04 10.30
CA ALA A 76 -0.61 1.16 11.31
C ALA A 76 -1.39 -0.01 10.71
N ILE A 77 -2.18 0.25 9.66
CA ILE A 77 -2.91 -0.80 8.93
C ILE A 77 -1.91 -1.79 8.32
N ILE A 78 -0.87 -1.29 7.64
CA ILE A 78 0.19 -2.12 7.04
C ILE A 78 0.89 -2.95 8.13
N GLY A 79 1.19 -2.33 9.27
CA GLY A 79 1.87 -3.00 10.39
C GLY A 79 1.03 -4.05 11.10
N SER A 80 -0.29 -4.01 10.97
CA SER A 80 -1.22 -5.02 11.50
C SER A 80 -1.42 -6.22 10.59
N MET A 81 -0.81 -6.23 9.39
CA MET A 81 -1.02 -7.29 8.41
C MET A 81 -0.37 -8.61 8.85
N PRO A 82 -1.13 -9.71 8.97
CA PRO A 82 -0.67 -10.92 9.67
C PRO A 82 0.43 -11.69 8.92
N ASN A 83 0.49 -11.58 7.59
CA ASN A 83 1.43 -12.33 6.76
C ASN A 83 2.50 -11.44 6.12
N LEU A 84 2.54 -10.15 6.45
CA LEU A 84 3.46 -9.22 5.81
C LEU A 84 4.89 -9.50 6.31
N GLU A 85 5.75 -9.93 5.40
CA GLU A 85 7.16 -10.26 5.67
C GLU A 85 8.09 -9.14 5.18
N VAL A 86 7.71 -8.42 4.11
CA VAL A 86 8.54 -7.36 3.53
C VAL A 86 7.73 -6.12 3.17
N LEU A 87 8.09 -4.99 3.78
CA LEU A 87 7.63 -3.65 3.42
C LEU A 87 8.78 -2.86 2.75
N ASN A 88 8.61 -2.53 1.48
CA ASN A 88 9.54 -1.67 0.74
C ASN A 88 8.90 -0.30 0.49
N LEU A 89 9.42 0.74 1.13
CA LEU A 89 9.03 2.12 0.91
C LEU A 89 10.13 2.83 0.08
N LYS A 90 9.77 3.38 -1.08
CA LYS A 90 10.71 4.02 -2.01
C LYS A 90 10.21 5.39 -2.44
N PHE A 91 11.07 6.41 -2.43
CA PHE A 91 10.82 7.78 -2.92
C PHE A 91 9.58 8.47 -2.31
N PHE A 92 9.80 9.53 -1.52
CA PHE A 92 8.74 10.43 -1.03
C PHE A 92 7.59 9.75 -0.26
N THR A 93 7.90 8.75 0.57
CA THR A 93 6.88 7.88 1.17
C THR A 93 6.35 8.26 2.54
N TYR A 94 6.80 9.37 3.14
CA TYR A 94 6.42 9.72 4.50
C TYR A 94 6.15 11.21 4.64
N ASP A 95 5.08 11.53 5.37
CA ASP A 95 4.77 12.87 5.85
C ASP A 95 5.21 12.94 7.33
N GLY A 96 6.41 13.46 7.57
CA GLY A 96 6.95 13.57 8.94
C GLY A 96 8.47 13.56 9.02
N SER A 97 9.00 13.96 10.17
CA SER A 97 10.45 13.99 10.43
C SER A 97 11.00 12.68 11.00
N ALA A 98 10.16 11.83 11.60
CA ALA A 98 10.57 10.60 12.28
C ALA A 98 9.50 9.50 12.17
N TRP A 99 9.92 8.23 12.24
CA TRP A 99 9.02 7.08 12.27
C TRP A 99 8.42 6.89 13.66
N GLU A 100 7.07 6.95 13.77
CA GLU A 100 6.30 6.60 14.96
C GLU A 100 5.50 5.29 14.76
N PRO A 101 6.08 4.11 15.05
CA PRO A 101 5.34 2.85 15.01
C PRO A 101 4.37 2.77 16.19
N ILE A 102 3.17 2.24 15.94
CA ILE A 102 2.26 1.87 17.03
C ILE A 102 2.77 0.57 17.66
N GLU A 103 2.77 0.50 18.98
CA GLU A 103 3.19 -0.68 19.73
C GLU A 103 2.40 -1.93 19.30
N GLY A 104 3.10 -3.03 19.04
CA GLY A 104 2.50 -4.28 18.53
C GLY A 104 2.39 -4.39 17.00
N ASN A 105 2.61 -3.30 16.26
CA ASN A 105 2.68 -3.35 14.79
C ASN A 105 4.05 -3.82 14.32
N PHE A 106 4.07 -4.57 13.19
CA PHE A 106 5.28 -5.19 12.64
C PHE A 106 5.97 -6.17 13.61
N CYS A 107 5.26 -6.62 14.66
CA CYS A 107 5.72 -7.62 15.61
C CYS A 107 5.32 -9.02 15.12
N ASN A 108 6.04 -9.52 14.10
CA ASN A 108 5.97 -10.92 13.66
C ASN A 108 7.31 -11.60 13.93
#